data_AF-A0A926IP22-F1
#
_entry.id   AF-A0A926IP22-F1
#
_cell.length_a   1.000
_cell.length_b   1.000
_cell.length_c   1.000
_cell.angle_alpha   90.00
_cell.angle_beta   90.00
_cell.angle_gamma   90.00
#
_symmetry.space_group_name_H-M   'P 1'
#
loop_
_entity.id
_entity.type
_entity.pdbx_description
1 polymer ?
#
loop_
_entity_poly.entity_id
_entity_poly.type
_entity_poly.pdbx_seq_one_letter_code
_entity_poly.pdbx_strand_id
1 'polypeptide(L)'
;MGNYNDLALHKKVLEYCNHYHYLTSGKEIEYDNKSGYCATHWPAYLTVDLEREYDLRQISFQLWDYEDPNNKLADKAKYVDQIYAYRLLLSSDKRSWQVIHDTAGTSSKYRKGWQTFLFDNAIRVRYIRVHAIHNMKNSGFHIVRLHAFEEINPFFDKGNVFICFDPYELELGDAYPLSNQLLDLSGRIQNAMPRTVSTMLKQRYTQIIDYLFEKSKELDAVDGKVDEVRKLIAEPISEKFEEEFKKNNRSEVVGLVISVVSLVIWIVIMIFKL
;
A
#
# COMPACT_ATOMS: atom_id res chain seq x y z
N MET A 1 -17.59 5.53 28.59
CA MET A 1 -16.56 5.53 27.53
C MET A 1 -16.87 4.33 26.64
N GLY A 2 -17.11 4.55 25.35
CA GLY A 2 -17.41 3.44 24.43
C GLY A 2 -16.25 2.44 24.41
N ASN A 3 -16.57 1.15 24.44
CA ASN A 3 -15.58 0.08 24.35
C ASN A 3 -15.23 -0.12 22.86
N TYR A 4 -14.43 0.79 22.30
CA TYR A 4 -14.01 0.69 20.91
C TYR A 4 -12.93 -0.38 20.77
N ASN A 5 -13.30 -1.51 20.17
CA ASN A 5 -12.39 -2.62 19.93
C ASN A 5 -11.53 -2.33 18.68
N ASP A 6 -10.21 -2.23 18.86
CA ASP A 6 -9.27 -2.09 17.74
C ASP A 6 -9.10 -3.44 17.03
N LEU A 7 -9.66 -3.55 15.83
CA LEU A 7 -9.67 -4.78 15.05
C LEU A 7 -8.31 -5.10 14.43
N ALA A 8 -7.44 -4.09 14.26
CA ALA A 8 -6.09 -4.29 13.74
C ALA A 8 -5.14 -4.78 14.83
N LEU A 9 -5.54 -4.78 16.10
CA LEU A 9 -4.69 -5.17 17.22
C LEU A 9 -4.14 -6.60 17.07
N HIS A 10 -2.81 -6.69 17.11
CA HIS A 10 -2.01 -7.92 16.96
C HIS A 10 -2.24 -8.68 15.65
N LYS A 11 -2.86 -8.04 14.65
CA LYS A 11 -3.08 -8.64 13.34
C LYS A 11 -1.79 -8.73 12.55
N LYS A 12 -1.74 -9.77 11.70
CA LYS A 12 -0.56 -10.08 10.90
C LYS A 12 -0.41 -9.07 9.77
N VAL A 13 0.81 -8.54 9.63
CA VAL A 13 1.25 -7.87 8.41
C VAL A 13 1.73 -8.94 7.43
N LEU A 14 1.20 -8.94 6.22
CA LEU A 14 1.49 -9.98 5.23
C LEU A 14 2.89 -9.79 4.66
N GLU A 15 3.22 -8.62 4.16
CA GLU A 15 4.49 -8.36 3.48
C GLU A 15 5.66 -8.29 4.47
N TYR A 16 6.83 -8.72 4.01
CA TYR A 16 8.08 -8.65 4.72
C TYR A 16 8.48 -7.19 4.91
N CYS A 17 8.58 -6.81 6.17
CA CYS A 17 8.98 -5.47 6.55
C CYS A 17 9.72 -5.50 7.89
N ASN A 18 10.58 -4.50 8.08
CA ASN A 18 11.32 -4.30 9.32
C ASN A 18 10.35 -3.91 10.44
N HIS A 19 10.46 -4.60 11.57
CA HIS A 19 9.67 -4.36 12.77
C HIS A 19 8.14 -4.33 12.57
N TYR A 20 7.62 -5.21 11.70
CA TYR A 20 6.19 -5.33 11.38
C TYR A 20 5.25 -5.34 12.60
N HIS A 21 5.70 -5.89 13.73
CA HIS A 21 4.90 -6.01 14.96
C HIS A 21 4.50 -4.67 15.56
N TYR A 22 5.23 -3.58 15.30
CA TYR A 22 4.85 -2.26 15.80
C TYR A 22 3.57 -1.74 15.14
N LEU A 23 3.36 -2.07 13.85
CA LEU A 23 2.24 -1.56 13.06
C LEU A 23 0.89 -1.84 13.73
N THR A 24 0.73 -3.03 14.30
CA THR A 24 -0.52 -3.52 14.88
C THR A 24 -0.42 -3.74 16.39
N SER A 25 0.59 -3.17 17.06
CA SER A 25 0.83 -3.43 18.49
C SER A 25 -0.20 -2.83 19.44
N GLY A 26 -0.98 -1.84 18.98
CA GLY A 26 -2.01 -1.13 19.76
C GLY A 26 -1.49 -0.18 20.84
N LYS A 27 -0.19 -0.16 21.11
CA LYS A 27 0.39 0.70 22.14
C LYS A 27 0.75 2.05 21.54
N GLU A 28 0.30 3.14 22.16
CA GLU A 28 0.89 4.46 21.97
C GLU A 28 2.29 4.47 22.60
N ILE A 29 3.26 3.89 21.90
CA ILE A 29 4.66 3.89 22.29
C ILE A 29 5.39 5.09 21.70
N GLU A 30 6.43 5.52 22.40
CA GLU A 30 7.47 6.35 21.85
C GLU A 30 8.14 5.65 20.65
N TYR A 31 8.59 6.43 19.68
CA TYR A 31 9.35 5.91 18.55
C TYR A 31 10.56 6.80 18.26
N ASP A 32 11.57 6.22 17.67
CA ASP A 32 12.83 6.87 17.32
C ASP A 32 13.45 6.18 16.09
N ASN A 33 14.65 6.59 15.68
CA ASN A 33 15.31 6.05 14.48
C ASN A 33 15.75 4.58 14.59
N LYS A 34 15.40 3.90 15.69
CA LYS A 34 15.74 2.50 15.94
C LYS A 34 14.51 1.63 16.18
N SER A 35 13.42 2.17 16.73
CA SER A 35 12.28 1.38 17.22
C SER A 35 10.95 2.14 17.21
N GLY A 36 9.85 1.41 17.37
CA GLY A 36 8.50 1.97 17.50
C GLY A 36 7.77 2.23 16.17
N TYR A 37 8.30 1.70 15.06
CA TYR A 37 7.69 1.83 13.74
C TYR A 37 7.96 0.58 12.89
N CYS A 38 7.02 0.28 12.00
CA CYS A 38 7.20 -0.64 10.89
C CYS A 38 7.81 0.09 9.69
N ALA A 39 8.75 -0.54 8.98
CA ALA A 39 9.34 0.03 7.78
C ALA A 39 9.55 -0.96 6.65
N THR A 40 9.39 -0.48 5.42
CA THR A 40 9.68 -1.20 4.18
C THR A 40 10.44 -0.30 3.21
N HIS A 41 10.87 -0.82 2.07
CA HIS A 41 11.37 0.00 0.97
C HIS A 41 10.24 0.33 0.00
N TRP A 42 10.12 1.58 -0.43
CA TRP A 42 9.14 1.92 -1.48
C TRP A 42 9.74 1.69 -2.88
N PRO A 43 8.93 1.29 -3.87
CA PRO A 43 7.50 0.99 -3.75
C PRO A 43 7.24 -0.39 -3.13
N ALA A 44 6.25 -0.49 -2.22
CA ALA A 44 5.86 -1.75 -1.60
C ALA A 44 4.44 -1.70 -1.03
N TYR A 45 3.92 -2.88 -0.65
CA TYR A 45 2.66 -2.99 0.07
C TYR A 45 2.91 -3.32 1.54
N LEU A 46 2.02 -2.83 2.39
CA LEU A 46 1.88 -3.20 3.79
C LEU A 46 0.41 -3.52 4.04
N THR A 47 0.09 -4.81 4.04
CA THR A 47 -1.26 -5.37 4.14
C THR A 47 -1.45 -6.01 5.51
N VAL A 48 -2.44 -5.54 6.25
CA VAL A 48 -2.91 -6.14 7.51
C VAL A 48 -4.07 -7.09 7.19
N ASP A 49 -3.97 -8.36 7.62
CA ASP A 49 -5.08 -9.34 7.57
C ASP A 49 -5.85 -9.32 8.90
N LEU A 50 -7.09 -8.86 8.88
CA LEU A 50 -8.00 -8.84 10.03
C LEU A 50 -8.51 -10.24 10.42
N GLU A 51 -8.12 -11.28 9.68
CA GLU A 51 -8.43 -12.72 9.83
C GLU A 51 -9.86 -13.10 9.45
N ARG A 52 -10.80 -12.16 9.52
CA ARG A 52 -12.17 -12.24 9.03
C ARG A 52 -12.63 -10.89 8.48
N GLU A 53 -13.79 -10.88 7.85
CA GLU A 53 -14.43 -9.65 7.40
C GLU A 53 -15.09 -8.90 8.56
N TYR A 54 -15.03 -7.58 8.51
CA TYR A 54 -15.67 -6.63 9.43
C TYR A 54 -16.29 -5.48 8.64
N ASP A 55 -17.30 -4.84 9.21
CA ASP A 55 -17.91 -3.64 8.63
C ASP A 55 -17.26 -2.40 9.26
N LEU A 56 -16.20 -1.91 8.63
CA LEU A 56 -15.37 -0.82 9.17
C LEU A 56 -16.02 0.54 8.96
N ARG A 57 -15.95 1.37 10.01
CA ARG A 57 -16.34 2.79 10.01
C ARG A 57 -15.16 3.74 10.10
N GLN A 58 -14.00 3.25 10.56
CA GLN A 58 -12.80 4.06 10.67
C GLN A 58 -11.53 3.24 10.48
N ILE A 59 -10.56 3.82 9.76
CA ILE A 59 -9.17 3.39 9.74
C ILE A 59 -8.30 4.60 10.08
N SER A 60 -7.38 4.46 11.02
CA SER A 60 -6.41 5.51 11.36
C SER A 60 -5.02 4.91 11.39
N PHE A 61 -4.08 5.51 10.67
CA PHE A 61 -2.67 5.12 10.78
C PHE A 61 -1.77 6.34 10.89
N GLN A 62 -0.63 6.14 11.53
CA GLN A 62 0.35 7.19 11.75
C GLN A 62 1.57 6.94 10.89
N LEU A 63 1.80 7.84 9.94
CA LEU A 63 3.08 7.93 9.26
C LEU A 63 4.11 8.52 10.22
N TRP A 64 5.38 8.18 10.00
CA TRP A 64 6.45 8.80 10.76
C TRP A 64 6.38 10.33 10.68
N ASP A 65 6.50 10.97 11.83
CA ASP A 65 6.57 12.42 11.94
C ASP A 65 7.66 12.80 12.94
N TYR A 66 8.57 13.70 12.56
CA TYR A 66 9.59 14.20 13.48
C TYR A 66 8.99 15.20 14.50
N GLU A 67 7.87 15.84 14.17
CA GLU A 67 7.21 16.83 15.02
C GLU A 67 6.34 16.18 16.10
N ASP A 68 6.00 14.90 15.96
CA ASP A 68 5.24 14.18 16.99
C ASP A 68 5.98 14.25 18.36
N PRO A 69 5.30 14.67 19.43
CA PRO A 69 5.81 14.57 20.80
C PRO A 69 6.26 13.16 21.23
N ASN A 70 5.69 12.10 20.64
CA ASN A 70 6.10 10.71 20.89
C ASN A 70 7.34 10.30 20.09
N ASN A 71 7.78 11.11 19.12
CA ASN A 71 9.06 10.90 18.45
C ASN A 71 10.20 11.43 19.34
N LYS A 72 11.02 10.53 19.88
CA LYS A 72 12.14 10.84 20.81
C LYS A 72 13.49 10.99 20.12
N LEU A 73 13.50 11.13 18.80
CA LEU A 73 14.70 11.45 18.06
C LEU A 73 15.33 12.76 18.57
N ALA A 74 16.64 12.74 18.82
CA ALA A 74 17.39 13.90 19.31
C ALA A 74 17.62 14.98 18.24
N ASP A 75 17.96 14.59 17.00
CA ASP A 75 18.23 15.50 15.89
C ASP A 75 17.07 15.51 14.89
N LYS A 76 15.96 16.16 15.28
CA LYS A 76 14.72 16.22 14.49
C LYS A 76 14.89 17.00 13.19
N ALA A 77 15.73 18.03 13.16
CA ALA A 77 15.92 18.91 12.00
C ALA A 77 16.37 18.16 10.75
N LYS A 78 17.17 17.10 10.91
CA LYS A 78 17.62 16.25 9.79
C LYS A 78 16.47 15.52 9.08
N TYR A 79 15.28 15.42 9.68
CA TYR A 79 14.17 14.58 9.22
C TYR A 79 12.97 15.37 8.71
N VAL A 80 13.15 16.68 8.46
CA VAL A 80 12.10 17.56 7.95
C VAL A 80 11.46 17.06 6.65
N ASP A 81 12.28 16.51 5.75
CA ASP A 81 11.83 16.00 4.44
C ASP A 81 11.35 14.54 4.49
N GLN A 82 11.22 13.93 5.69
CA GLN A 82 10.69 12.57 5.81
C GLN A 82 9.16 12.60 5.73
N ILE A 83 8.67 12.68 4.50
CA ILE A 83 7.25 12.76 4.14
C ILE A 83 6.94 11.78 3.02
N TYR A 84 5.71 11.27 3.01
CA TYR A 84 5.34 10.03 2.33
C TYR A 84 4.18 10.23 1.36
N ALA A 85 4.27 9.57 0.20
CA ALA A 85 3.14 9.37 -0.71
C ALA A 85 2.68 7.92 -0.62
N TYR A 86 1.37 7.71 -0.54
CA TYR A 86 0.79 6.39 -0.36
C TYR A 86 -0.61 6.28 -0.98
N ARG A 87 -1.08 5.05 -1.12
CA ARG A 87 -2.50 4.75 -1.33
C ARG A 87 -3.04 3.88 -0.20
N LEU A 88 -4.30 4.08 0.17
CA LEU A 88 -5.03 3.19 1.07
C LEU A 88 -5.99 2.35 0.23
N LEU A 89 -5.86 1.03 0.31
CA LEU A 89 -6.71 0.08 -0.39
C LEU A 89 -7.33 -0.91 0.59
N LEU A 90 -8.58 -1.28 0.35
CA LEU A 90 -9.33 -2.25 1.17
C LEU A 90 -9.80 -3.43 0.32
N SER A 91 -9.82 -4.63 0.88
CA SER A 91 -10.28 -5.83 0.17
C SER A 91 -10.90 -6.85 1.10
N SER A 92 -11.80 -7.66 0.58
CA SER A 92 -12.34 -8.86 1.24
C SER A 92 -11.60 -10.14 0.85
N ASP A 93 -11.00 -10.19 -0.34
CA ASP A 93 -10.55 -11.43 -0.99
C ASP A 93 -9.10 -11.38 -1.52
N LYS A 94 -8.42 -10.24 -1.38
CA LYS A 94 -7.10 -9.90 -1.95
C LYS A 94 -7.04 -9.86 -3.47
N ARG A 95 -8.19 -9.91 -4.15
CA ARG A 95 -8.27 -9.84 -5.63
C ARG A 95 -8.95 -8.57 -6.07
N SER A 96 -9.99 -8.13 -5.37
CA SER A 96 -10.69 -6.89 -5.64
C SER A 96 -10.32 -5.88 -4.56
N TRP A 97 -9.63 -4.82 -4.95
CA TRP A 97 -9.12 -3.79 -4.06
C TRP A 97 -9.84 -2.46 -4.32
N GLN A 98 -10.54 -1.98 -3.30
CA GLN A 98 -11.16 -0.67 -3.27
C GLN A 98 -10.11 0.38 -2.92
N VAL A 99 -9.80 1.30 -3.84
CA VAL A 99 -8.89 2.42 -3.56
C VAL A 99 -9.68 3.50 -2.84
N ILE A 100 -9.34 3.71 -1.57
CA ILE A 100 -10.01 4.67 -0.68
C ILE A 100 -9.36 6.05 -0.76
N HIS A 101 -8.04 6.07 -0.89
CA HIS A 101 -7.28 7.29 -0.96
C HIS A 101 -6.01 7.08 -1.75
N ASP A 102 -5.66 8.04 -2.59
CA ASP A 102 -4.40 8.09 -3.32
C ASP A 102 -3.80 9.48 -3.19
N THR A 103 -2.66 9.60 -2.53
CA THR A 103 -1.99 10.90 -2.41
C THR A 103 -1.29 11.32 -3.69
N ALA A 104 -0.87 10.40 -4.57
CA ALA A 104 -0.15 10.72 -5.80
C ALA A 104 -1.00 11.53 -6.78
N GLY A 105 -2.31 11.32 -6.80
CA GLY A 105 -3.26 12.09 -7.60
C GLY A 105 -3.68 13.44 -6.99
N THR A 106 -3.16 13.81 -5.80
CA THR A 106 -3.59 15.03 -5.10
C THR A 106 -2.58 16.17 -5.23
N SER A 107 -3.06 17.42 -5.16
CA SER A 107 -2.22 18.63 -5.22
C SER A 107 -1.17 18.71 -4.11
N SER A 108 -1.41 18.03 -3.00
CA SER A 108 -0.43 17.83 -1.93
C SER A 108 -0.06 16.35 -1.88
N LYS A 109 1.02 15.96 -2.56
CA LYS A 109 1.39 14.55 -2.72
C LYS A 109 1.89 13.86 -1.44
N TYR A 110 2.50 14.62 -0.54
CA TYR A 110 3.25 14.07 0.59
C TYR A 110 2.58 14.36 1.92
N ARG A 111 2.63 13.38 2.83
CA ARG A 111 1.99 13.37 4.14
C ARG A 111 2.95 12.89 5.22
N LYS A 112 2.67 13.27 6.46
CA LYS A 112 3.31 12.76 7.67
C LYS A 112 2.30 12.76 8.82
N GLY A 113 2.63 12.08 9.91
CA GLY A 113 1.78 12.02 11.09
C GLY A 113 0.49 11.23 10.84
N TRP A 114 -0.53 11.52 11.65
CA TRP A 114 -1.81 10.81 11.62
C TRP A 114 -2.61 11.06 10.33
N GLN A 115 -3.09 9.98 9.73
CA GLN A 115 -4.04 9.94 8.62
C GLN A 115 -5.25 9.14 9.10
N THR A 116 -6.41 9.78 9.09
CA THR A 116 -7.67 9.20 9.60
C THR A 116 -8.70 9.19 8.50
N PHE A 117 -9.29 8.02 8.25
CA PHE A 117 -10.30 7.79 7.23
C PHE A 117 -11.59 7.38 7.93
N LEU A 118 -12.61 8.22 7.78
CA LEU A 118 -13.95 8.01 8.33
C LEU A 118 -14.87 7.62 7.19
N PHE A 119 -15.54 6.48 7.30
CA PHE A 119 -16.46 6.00 6.28
C PHE A 119 -17.88 6.42 6.62
N ASP A 120 -18.54 7.11 5.68
CA ASP A 120 -19.93 7.54 5.86
C ASP A 120 -20.89 6.34 5.90
N ASN A 121 -20.58 5.30 5.12
CA ASN A 121 -21.20 3.98 5.19
C ASN A 121 -20.17 2.94 5.64
N ALA A 122 -20.57 1.95 6.43
CA ALA A 122 -19.65 0.91 6.85
C ALA A 122 -19.19 0.09 5.62
N ILE A 123 -17.88 -0.17 5.53
CA ILE A 123 -17.29 -0.93 4.41
C ILE A 123 -16.89 -2.30 4.90
N ARG A 124 -17.35 -3.35 4.20
CA ARG A 124 -16.98 -4.73 4.49
C ARG A 124 -15.55 -5.01 4.03
N VAL A 125 -14.67 -5.33 4.97
CA VAL A 125 -13.22 -5.44 4.76
C VAL A 125 -12.62 -6.57 5.57
N ARG A 126 -11.66 -7.30 4.98
CA ARG A 126 -10.75 -8.19 5.71
C ARG A 126 -9.30 -7.73 5.64
N TYR A 127 -8.91 -7.10 4.55
CA TYR A 127 -7.53 -6.72 4.26
C TYR A 127 -7.43 -5.21 4.13
N ILE A 128 -6.54 -4.61 4.93
CA ILE A 128 -6.21 -3.19 4.87
C ILE A 128 -4.80 -3.07 4.30
N ARG A 129 -4.65 -2.45 3.14
CA ARG A 129 -3.36 -2.29 2.46
C ARG A 129 -2.98 -0.83 2.37
N VAL A 130 -1.78 -0.51 2.85
CA VAL A 130 -1.09 0.74 2.52
C VAL A 130 -0.10 0.45 1.40
N HIS A 131 -0.34 1.01 0.22
CA HIS A 131 0.64 1.04 -0.86
C HIS A 131 1.62 2.19 -0.59
N ALA A 132 2.83 1.85 -0.15
CA ALA A 132 3.95 2.77 -0.01
C ALA A 132 4.46 3.17 -1.39
N ILE A 133 4.11 4.38 -1.87
CA ILE A 133 4.51 4.85 -3.21
C ILE A 133 5.89 5.50 -3.17
N HIS A 134 6.11 6.42 -2.23
CA HIS A 134 7.32 7.23 -2.21
C HIS A 134 7.62 7.82 -0.83
N ASN A 135 8.90 8.06 -0.54
CA ASN A 135 9.39 8.93 0.54
C ASN A 135 10.42 9.90 -0.04
N MET A 136 10.26 11.21 0.24
CA MET A 136 11.16 12.24 -0.28
C MET A 136 12.61 12.13 0.21
N LYS A 137 12.84 11.55 1.38
CA LYS A 137 14.17 11.56 2.02
C LYS A 137 15.09 10.41 1.58
N ASN A 138 14.55 9.20 1.46
CA ASN A 138 15.31 7.97 1.15
C ASN A 138 14.36 6.84 0.73
N SER A 139 14.89 5.65 0.44
CA SER A 139 14.11 4.49 -0.01
C SER A 139 13.19 3.88 1.07
N GLY A 140 13.25 4.30 2.34
CA GLY A 140 12.48 3.70 3.41
C GLY A 140 11.10 4.35 3.59
N PHE A 141 10.04 3.55 3.62
CA PHE A 141 8.68 3.95 3.97
C PHE A 141 8.35 3.52 5.40
N HIS A 142 7.84 4.43 6.25
CA HIS A 142 7.71 4.18 7.69
C HIS A 142 6.29 4.46 8.18
N ILE A 143 5.68 3.48 8.83
CA ILE A 143 4.38 3.59 9.50
C ILE A 143 4.57 3.21 10.97
N VAL A 144 4.17 4.09 11.87
CA VAL A 144 4.32 3.92 13.31
C VAL A 144 3.28 2.90 13.82
N ARG A 145 2.01 3.07 13.41
CA ARG A 145 0.88 2.25 13.86
C ARG A 145 -0.33 2.36 12.93
N LEU A 146 -1.22 1.38 12.98
CA LEU A 146 -2.48 1.29 12.25
C LEU A 146 -3.56 0.72 13.17
N HIS A 147 -4.72 1.37 13.13
CA HIS A 147 -5.91 1.03 13.91
C HIS A 147 -7.12 0.94 12.97
N ALA A 148 -8.06 0.05 13.30
CA ALA A 148 -9.29 -0.14 12.53
C ALA A 148 -10.49 -0.41 13.46
N PHE A 149 -11.64 0.20 13.18
CA PHE A 149 -12.81 0.15 14.05
C PHE A 149 -14.11 -0.01 13.25
N GLU A 150 -15.08 -0.76 13.81
CA GLU A 150 -16.46 -0.86 13.30
C GLU A 150 -17.32 0.35 13.66
N GLU A 151 -16.84 1.20 14.57
CA GLU A 151 -17.47 2.47 14.94
C GLU A 151 -16.44 3.59 14.93
N ILE A 152 -16.88 4.83 14.75
CA ILE A 152 -15.98 5.98 14.85
C ILE A 152 -15.54 6.11 16.31
N ASN A 153 -14.23 5.97 16.53
CA ASN A 153 -13.54 6.19 17.78
C ASN A 153 -12.90 7.60 17.78
N PRO A 154 -13.46 8.55 18.55
CA PRO A 154 -12.96 9.93 18.60
C PRO A 154 -11.50 10.06 19.06
N PHE A 155 -10.96 9.07 19.77
CA PHE A 155 -9.57 9.09 20.20
C PHE A 155 -8.58 9.00 19.04
N PHE A 156 -9.01 8.43 17.91
CA PHE A 156 -8.21 8.28 16.70
C PHE A 156 -8.66 9.23 15.58
N ASP A 157 -9.49 10.22 15.89
CA ASP A 157 -9.77 11.36 15.02
C ASP A 157 -8.64 12.39 15.09
N LYS A 158 -7.47 12.01 14.56
CA LYS A 158 -6.21 12.74 14.69
C LYS A 158 -5.62 13.06 13.32
N GLY A 159 -4.88 14.17 13.24
CA GLY A 159 -4.10 14.57 12.08
C GLY A 159 -4.97 14.95 10.87
N ASN A 160 -4.63 14.42 9.70
CA ASN A 160 -5.41 14.65 8.48
C ASN A 160 -6.63 13.72 8.49
N VAL A 161 -7.82 14.30 8.55
CA VAL A 161 -9.09 13.58 8.59
C VAL A 161 -9.74 13.63 7.21
N PHE A 162 -10.10 12.46 6.69
CA PHE A 162 -10.75 12.28 5.40
C PHE A 162 -12.11 11.63 5.61
N ILE A 163 -13.16 12.24 5.05
CA ILE A 163 -14.50 11.63 5.02
C ILE A 163 -14.64 10.94 3.66
N CYS A 164 -14.82 9.62 3.71
CA CYS A 164 -14.86 8.74 2.54
C CYS A 164 -16.31 8.34 2.27
N PHE A 165 -16.85 8.76 1.12
CA PHE A 165 -18.27 8.60 0.78
C PHE A 165 -18.57 7.38 -0.09
N ASP A 166 -17.58 6.80 -0.77
CA ASP A 166 -17.60 5.50 -1.45
C ASP A 166 -16.19 5.25 -2.01
N PRO A 167 -15.80 4.00 -2.35
CA PRO A 167 -14.49 3.74 -2.95
C PRO A 167 -14.35 4.44 -4.31
N TYR A 168 -13.23 5.14 -4.51
CA TYR A 168 -12.97 5.97 -5.69
C TYR A 168 -12.72 5.12 -6.94
N GLU A 169 -12.06 3.98 -6.78
CA GLU A 169 -11.64 3.09 -7.86
C GLU A 169 -11.61 1.64 -7.37
N LEU A 170 -11.85 0.69 -8.29
CA LEU A 170 -11.73 -0.74 -8.03
C LEU A 170 -10.59 -1.33 -8.87
N GLU A 171 -9.52 -1.76 -8.21
CA GLU A 171 -8.41 -2.48 -8.83
C GLU A 171 -8.69 -4.00 -8.78
N LEU A 172 -8.54 -4.70 -9.92
CA LEU A 172 -8.66 -6.16 -10.01
C LEU A 172 -7.28 -6.82 -10.14
N GLY A 173 -7.08 -7.90 -9.38
CA GLY A 173 -5.76 -8.50 -9.17
C GLY A 173 -5.03 -7.87 -7.99
N ASP A 174 -4.01 -8.55 -7.45
CA ASP A 174 -3.29 -7.96 -6.31
C ASP A 174 -2.32 -6.85 -6.73
N ALA A 175 -2.04 -6.72 -8.04
CA ALA A 175 -1.08 -5.82 -8.70
C ALA A 175 0.29 -5.75 -8.01
N TYR A 176 0.59 -6.68 -7.11
CA TYR A 176 1.82 -6.69 -6.35
C TYR A 176 2.90 -7.22 -7.27
N PRO A 177 3.93 -6.42 -7.59
CA PRO A 177 4.95 -6.85 -8.53
C PRO A 177 5.54 -8.20 -8.12
N LEU A 178 5.71 -9.11 -9.07
CA LEU A 178 6.23 -10.46 -8.79
C LEU A 178 7.62 -10.37 -8.14
N SER A 179 8.41 -9.37 -8.52
CA SER A 179 9.66 -8.98 -7.88
C SER A 179 9.49 -8.81 -6.36
N ASN A 180 8.51 -8.04 -5.93
CA ASN A 180 8.21 -7.81 -4.51
C ASN A 180 7.66 -9.06 -3.81
N GLN A 181 6.88 -9.90 -4.48
CA GLN A 181 6.43 -11.18 -3.93
C GLN A 181 7.61 -12.13 -3.65
N LEU A 182 8.59 -12.20 -4.55
CA LEU A 182 9.80 -13.01 -4.36
C LEU A 182 10.69 -12.47 -3.25
N LEU A 183 10.80 -11.13 -3.15
CA LEU A 183 11.53 -10.49 -2.06
C LEU A 183 10.89 -10.78 -0.70
N ASP A 184 9.55 -10.69 -0.59
CA ASP A 184 8.79 -11.07 0.62
C ASP A 184 9.06 -12.53 1.01
N LEU A 185 8.98 -13.44 0.04
CA LEU A 185 9.23 -14.85 0.26
C LEU A 185 10.67 -15.11 0.76
N SER A 186 11.66 -14.46 0.16
CA SER A 186 13.07 -14.56 0.57
C SER A 186 13.25 -14.14 2.04
N GLY A 187 12.72 -12.97 2.42
CA GLY A 187 12.79 -12.47 3.79
C GLY A 187 12.04 -13.36 4.80
N ARG A 188 10.87 -13.90 4.42
CA ARG A 188 10.13 -14.86 5.25
C ARG A 188 10.91 -16.14 5.52
N ILE A 189 11.59 -16.70 4.50
CA ILE A 189 12.43 -17.88 4.66
C ILE A 189 13.60 -17.58 5.60
N GLN A 190 14.22 -16.41 5.46
CA GLN A 190 15.30 -15.96 6.35
C GLN A 190 14.85 -15.91 7.81
N ASN A 191 13.67 -15.36 8.08
CA ASN A 191 13.11 -15.25 9.44
C ASN A 191 12.59 -16.58 10.01
N ALA A 192 12.12 -17.48 9.14
CA ALA A 192 11.64 -18.80 9.54
C ALA A 192 12.78 -19.81 9.80
N MET A 193 14.00 -19.52 9.31
CA MET A 193 15.15 -20.39 9.49
C MET A 193 15.50 -20.53 10.99
N PRO A 194 15.54 -21.76 11.55
CA PRO A 194 15.92 -21.95 12.94
C PRO A 194 17.34 -21.47 13.21
N ARG A 195 17.56 -20.82 14.36
CA ARG A 195 18.87 -20.26 14.74
C ARG A 195 19.98 -21.33 14.85
N THR A 196 19.59 -22.58 15.11
CA THR A 196 20.46 -23.75 15.20
C THR A 196 20.05 -24.80 14.17
N VAL A 197 20.79 -24.86 13.07
CA VAL A 197 20.66 -25.88 12.01
C VAL A 197 22.05 -26.37 11.60
N SER A 198 22.13 -27.54 10.96
CA SER A 198 23.40 -28.05 10.45
C SER A 198 23.98 -27.11 9.39
N THR A 199 25.32 -27.06 9.28
CA THR A 199 26.02 -26.20 8.31
C THR A 199 25.53 -26.42 6.88
N MET A 200 25.29 -27.68 6.52
CA MET A 200 24.78 -28.08 5.20
C MET A 200 23.36 -27.54 4.95
N LEU A 201 22.48 -27.62 5.94
CA LEU A 201 21.11 -27.14 5.83
C LEU A 201 21.08 -25.61 5.77
N LYS A 202 21.92 -24.94 6.58
CA LYS A 202 22.11 -23.48 6.54
C LYS A 202 22.54 -23.03 5.14
N GLN A 203 23.51 -23.70 4.53
CA GLN A 203 23.94 -23.40 3.16
C GLN A 203 22.80 -23.52 2.15
N ARG A 204 21.96 -24.58 2.25
CA ARG A 204 20.80 -24.73 1.36
C ARG A 204 19.78 -23.61 1.52
N TYR A 205 19.48 -23.20 2.75
CA TYR A 205 18.59 -22.06 3.00
C TYR A 205 19.15 -20.76 2.41
N THR A 206 20.43 -20.49 2.65
CA THR A 206 21.11 -19.30 2.09
C THR A 206 21.07 -19.30 0.57
N GLN A 207 21.35 -20.43 -0.09
CA GLN A 207 21.27 -20.53 -1.56
C GLN A 207 19.87 -20.22 -2.10
N ILE A 208 18.80 -20.67 -1.43
CA ILE A 208 17.42 -20.38 -1.84
C ILE A 208 17.09 -18.90 -1.61
N ILE A 209 17.49 -18.34 -0.47
CA ILE A 209 17.29 -16.91 -0.14
C ILE A 209 17.99 -16.03 -1.17
N ASP A 210 19.26 -16.31 -1.47
CA ASP A 210 20.07 -15.57 -2.44
C ASP A 210 19.47 -15.67 -3.84
N TYR A 211 19.06 -16.87 -4.26
CA TYR A 211 18.39 -17.08 -5.54
C TYR A 211 17.09 -16.28 -5.67
N LEU A 212 16.21 -16.34 -4.65
CA LEU A 212 14.96 -15.58 -4.65
C LEU A 212 15.21 -14.07 -4.65
N PHE A 213 16.23 -13.62 -3.93
CA PHE A 213 16.63 -12.21 -3.90
C PHE A 213 17.16 -11.76 -5.26
N GLU A 214 18.07 -12.51 -5.88
CA GLU A 214 18.59 -12.22 -7.22
C GLU A 214 17.46 -12.17 -8.26
N LYS A 215 16.53 -13.15 -8.24
CA LYS A 215 15.36 -13.14 -9.12
C LYS A 215 14.42 -11.99 -8.86
N SER A 216 14.24 -11.58 -7.60
CA SER A 216 13.48 -10.37 -7.28
C SER A 216 14.08 -9.13 -7.95
N LYS A 217 15.42 -9.01 -7.96
CA LYS A 217 16.13 -7.87 -8.57
C LYS A 217 16.08 -7.88 -10.09
N GLU A 218 16.19 -9.06 -10.70
CA GLU A 218 16.01 -9.21 -12.15
C GLU A 218 14.59 -8.80 -12.58
N LEU A 219 13.56 -9.25 -11.84
CA LEU A 219 12.17 -8.92 -12.13
C LEU A 219 11.86 -7.44 -11.88
N ASP A 220 12.41 -6.83 -10.82
CA ASP A 220 12.24 -5.40 -10.54
C ASP A 220 12.76 -4.53 -11.71
N ALA A 221 13.88 -4.93 -12.31
CA ALA A 221 14.41 -4.27 -13.51
C ALA A 221 13.53 -4.45 -14.75
N VAL A 222 12.74 -5.53 -14.83
CA VAL A 222 11.77 -5.77 -15.90
C VAL A 222 10.48 -5.00 -15.63
N ASP A 223 9.94 -5.09 -14.42
CA ASP A 223 8.74 -4.38 -13.96
C ASP A 223 8.91 -2.86 -14.17
N GLY A 224 10.06 -2.30 -13.77
CA GLY A 224 10.37 -0.88 -13.97
C GLY A 224 10.40 -0.45 -15.45
N LYS A 225 10.90 -1.31 -16.35
CA LYS A 225 10.89 -1.04 -17.80
C LYS A 225 9.49 -1.16 -18.39
N VAL A 226 8.69 -2.12 -17.93
CA VAL A 226 7.30 -2.28 -18.35
C VAL A 226 6.48 -1.07 -17.91
N ASP A 227 6.67 -0.57 -16.69
CA ASP A 227 6.01 0.65 -16.21
C ASP A 227 6.45 1.91 -16.98
N GLU A 228 7.72 2.03 -17.35
CA GLU A 228 8.21 3.12 -18.20
C GLU A 228 7.56 3.08 -19.59
N VAL A 229 7.51 1.90 -20.22
CA VAL A 229 6.82 1.68 -21.49
C VAL A 229 5.32 1.95 -21.36
N ARG A 230 4.70 1.52 -20.26
CA ARG A 230 3.30 1.80 -19.97
C ARG A 230 3.06 3.30 -19.89
N LYS A 231 3.91 4.09 -19.22
CA LYS A 231 3.75 5.55 -19.18
C LYS A 231 3.93 6.20 -20.55
N LEU A 232 4.97 5.80 -21.29
CA LEU A 232 5.23 6.28 -22.66
C LEU A 232 4.08 5.99 -23.64
N ILE A 233 3.31 4.92 -23.39
CA ILE A 233 2.22 4.50 -24.27
C ILE A 233 0.87 5.00 -23.74
N ALA A 234 0.55 4.75 -22.48
CA ALA A 234 -0.76 5.00 -21.88
C ALA A 234 -1.05 6.48 -21.68
N GLU A 235 -0.10 7.31 -21.25
CA GLU A 235 -0.34 8.75 -21.07
C GLU A 235 -0.64 9.43 -22.42
N PRO A 236 0.18 9.28 -23.49
CA PRO A 236 -0.11 9.92 -24.78
C PRO A 236 -1.37 9.38 -25.44
N ILE A 237 -1.70 8.10 -25.21
CA ILE A 237 -2.94 7.50 -25.73
C ILE A 237 -4.16 8.04 -24.97
N SER A 238 -4.09 8.15 -23.64
CA SER A 238 -5.17 8.72 -22.82
C SER A 238 -5.42 10.19 -23.16
N GLU A 239 -4.36 10.99 -23.31
CA GLU A 239 -4.46 12.39 -23.72
C GLU A 239 -5.08 12.54 -25.12
N LYS A 240 -4.65 11.72 -26.09
CA LYS A 240 -5.26 11.69 -27.42
C LYS A 240 -6.73 11.27 -27.37
N PHE A 241 -7.08 10.29 -26.56
CA PHE A 241 -8.47 9.86 -26.41
C PHE A 241 -9.32 10.95 -25.77
N GLU A 242 -8.83 11.68 -24.77
CA GLU A 242 -9.55 12.82 -24.19
C GLU A 242 -9.74 13.98 -25.17
N GLU A 243 -8.70 14.30 -25.95
CA GLU A 243 -8.79 15.31 -27.01
C GLU A 243 -9.78 14.88 -28.10
N GLU A 244 -9.75 13.62 -28.51
CA GLU A 244 -10.70 13.07 -29.46
C GLU A 244 -12.12 13.04 -28.88
N PHE A 245 -12.32 12.66 -27.61
CA PHE A 245 -13.65 12.64 -26.97
C PHE A 245 -14.27 14.05 -26.90
N LYS A 246 -13.48 15.06 -26.54
CA LYS A 246 -13.91 16.47 -26.54
C LYS A 246 -14.25 16.98 -27.93
N LYS A 247 -13.54 16.49 -28.96
CA LYS A 247 -13.75 16.87 -30.37
C LYS A 247 -14.95 16.14 -31.00
N ASN A 248 -15.24 14.91 -30.58
CA ASN A 248 -16.19 14.02 -31.25
C ASN A 248 -17.58 13.94 -30.62
N ASN A 249 -17.87 14.70 -29.57
CA ASN A 249 -19.22 14.90 -29.01
C ASN A 249 -20.22 15.59 -29.99
N ARG A 250 -19.91 15.57 -31.30
CA ARG A 250 -20.71 16.09 -32.42
C ARG A 250 -21.19 15.01 -33.39
N SER A 251 -20.79 13.74 -33.28
CA SER A 251 -21.35 12.69 -34.15
C SER A 251 -21.48 11.32 -33.47
N GLU A 252 -22.72 10.83 -33.37
CA GLU A 252 -23.11 9.60 -32.66
C GLU A 252 -22.50 8.32 -33.26
N VAL A 253 -22.10 8.34 -34.54
CA VAL A 253 -21.57 7.17 -35.26
C VAL A 253 -20.18 6.75 -34.75
N VAL A 254 -19.34 7.70 -34.33
CA VAL A 254 -17.98 7.38 -33.90
C VAL A 254 -17.95 6.78 -32.50
N GLY A 255 -18.90 7.13 -31.63
CA GLY A 255 -19.06 6.53 -30.30
C GLY A 255 -19.31 5.02 -30.36
N LEU A 256 -20.00 4.55 -31.41
CA LEU A 256 -20.31 3.14 -31.61
C LEU A 256 -19.08 2.34 -32.06
N VAL A 257 -18.24 2.92 -32.93
CA VAL A 257 -16.96 2.31 -33.36
C VAL A 257 -15.97 2.26 -32.20
N ILE A 258 -15.88 3.32 -31.40
CA ILE A 258 -15.00 3.36 -30.21
C ILE A 258 -15.44 2.31 -29.19
N SER A 259 -16.75 2.16 -28.94
CA SER A 259 -17.26 1.15 -28.01
C SER A 259 -16.86 -0.28 -28.41
N VAL A 260 -16.88 -0.57 -29.72
CA VAL A 260 -16.45 -1.88 -30.25
C VAL A 260 -14.93 -2.06 -30.11
N VAL A 261 -14.14 -1.04 -30.38
CA VAL A 261 -12.67 -1.09 -30.23
C VAL A 261 -12.28 -1.23 -28.75
N SER A 262 -12.91 -0.49 -27.85
CA SER A 262 -12.70 -0.61 -26.41
C SER A 262 -13.10 -2.00 -25.89
N LEU A 263 -14.17 -2.59 -26.41
CA LEU A 263 -14.57 -3.96 -26.09
C LEU A 263 -13.52 -4.99 -26.56
N VAL A 264 -12.98 -4.82 -27.76
CA VAL A 264 -11.91 -5.68 -28.28
C VAL A 264 -10.63 -5.56 -27.46
N ILE A 265 -10.24 -4.33 -27.09
CA ILE A 265 -9.07 -4.09 -26.22
C ILE A 265 -9.29 -4.72 -24.85
N TRP A 266 -10.49 -4.57 -24.27
CA TRP A 266 -10.84 -5.20 -22.99
C TRP A 266 -10.78 -6.72 -23.05
N ILE A 267 -11.26 -7.33 -24.15
CA ILE A 267 -11.15 -8.78 -24.39
C ILE A 267 -9.69 -9.21 -24.52
N VAL A 268 -8.85 -8.44 -25.21
CA VAL A 268 -7.41 -8.71 -25.34
C VAL A 268 -6.73 -8.64 -23.96
N ILE A 269 -6.99 -7.62 -23.16
CA ILE A 269 -6.47 -7.50 -21.78
C ILE A 269 -6.93 -8.70 -20.94
N MET A 270 -8.19 -9.11 -21.06
CA MET A 270 -8.76 -10.23 -20.31
C MET A 270 -8.15 -11.59 -20.72
N ILE A 271 -7.88 -11.81 -22.01
CA ILE A 271 -7.30 -13.05 -22.54
C ILE A 271 -5.82 -13.19 -22.18
N PHE A 272 -5.07 -12.09 -22.18
CA PHE A 272 -3.62 -12.12 -21.92
C PHE A 272 -3.23 -11.98 -20.45
N LYS A 273 -4.16 -11.67 -19.53
CA LYS A 273 -3.88 -11.46 -18.09
C LYS A 273 -2.56 -10.69 -17.86
N LEU A 274 -2.42 -9.56 -18.55
CA LEU A 274 -1.42 -8.51 -18.30
C LEU A 274 -2.00 -7.47 -17.34
#